data_AF-A0A4U6P039-F1
#
_entry.id   AF-A0A4U6P039-F1
#
_cell.length_a   1.000
_cell.length_b   1.000
_cell.length_c   1.000
_cell.angle_alpha   90.00
_cell.angle_beta   90.00
_cell.angle_gamma   90.00
#
_symmetry.space_group_name_H-M   'P 1'
#
loop_
_entity.id
_entity.type
_entity.pdbx_description
1 polymer ?
#
loop_
_entity_poly.entity_id
_entity_poly.type
_entity_poly.pdbx_seq_one_letter_code
_entity_poly.pdbx_strand_id
1 'polypeptide(L)'
;MNADSLIEEIDSGTIAPRTWPVIRALHRHMPLISPLQRNILVAFDRRDSPDSMAPLRDMLWASIQSQSPNEQGCLRLSVGLTRGDEPINAYLAEFLIQWAREQKLTERQIIDAFHGK
;
A
#
# COMPACT_ATOMS: atom_id res chain seq x y z
N MET A 1 4.93 -7.77 19.67
CA MET A 1 3.69 -7.57 18.90
C MET A 1 4.03 -7.74 17.44
N ASN A 2 3.30 -8.59 16.73
CA ASN A 2 3.47 -8.86 15.30
C ASN A 2 2.28 -8.19 14.57
N ALA A 3 2.51 -7.61 13.40
CA ALA A 3 1.49 -7.01 12.54
C ALA A 3 0.32 -7.95 12.21
N ASP A 4 0.47 -9.27 12.35
CA ASP A 4 -0.66 -10.20 12.19
C ASP A 4 -1.80 -9.91 13.21
N SER A 5 -1.50 -9.34 14.38
CA SER A 5 -2.51 -8.89 15.35
C SER A 5 -3.43 -7.78 14.83
N LEU A 6 -3.01 -7.04 13.79
CA LEU A 6 -3.84 -6.02 13.15
C LEU A 6 -5.08 -6.63 12.50
N ILE A 7 -5.01 -7.90 12.07
CA ILE A 7 -6.14 -8.60 11.45
C ILE A 7 -7.26 -8.75 12.49
N GLU A 8 -6.93 -9.22 13.69
CA GLU A 8 -7.88 -9.35 14.80
C GLU A 8 -8.40 -7.99 15.28
N GLU A 9 -7.55 -6.97 15.32
CA GLU A 9 -7.97 -5.60 15.66
C GLU A 9 -8.95 -5.02 14.63
N ILE A 10 -8.80 -5.33 13.35
CA ILE A 10 -9.73 -4.92 12.28
C ILE A 10 -11.04 -5.71 12.38
N ASP A 11 -10.98 -7.03 12.53
CA ASP A 11 -12.17 -7.88 12.62
C ASP A 11 -13.02 -7.60 13.86
N SER A 12 -12.37 -7.27 14.98
CA SER A 12 -13.06 -6.83 16.20
C SER A 12 -13.58 -5.39 16.13
N GLY A 13 -13.19 -4.62 15.11
CA GLY A 13 -13.52 -3.19 14.99
C GLY A 13 -12.75 -2.29 15.95
N THR A 14 -11.69 -2.80 16.60
CA THR A 14 -10.79 -2.01 17.45
C THR A 14 -10.12 -0.90 16.65
N ILE A 15 -9.76 -1.18 15.39
CA ILE A 15 -9.27 -0.20 14.42
C ILE A 15 -10.05 -0.29 13.12
N ALA A 16 -10.19 0.84 12.42
CA ALA A 16 -10.88 0.93 11.13
C ALA A 16 -10.02 1.69 10.10
N PRO A 17 -8.86 1.13 9.70
CA PRO A 17 -7.93 1.80 8.81
C PRO A 17 -8.48 1.91 7.38
N ARG A 18 -7.95 2.88 6.63
CA ARG A 18 -8.32 3.12 5.22
C ARG A 18 -7.11 2.99 4.30
N THR A 19 -7.34 2.60 3.05
CA THR A 19 -6.27 2.25 2.10
C THR A 19 -5.28 3.39 1.89
N TRP A 20 -5.74 4.62 1.71
CA TRP A 20 -4.87 5.76 1.40
C TRP A 20 -3.88 6.10 2.52
N PRO A 21 -4.31 6.36 3.78
CA PRO A 21 -3.39 6.63 4.87
C PRO A 21 -2.37 5.52 5.09
N VAL A 22 -2.83 4.25 5.10
CA VAL A 22 -1.97 3.10 5.37
C VAL A 22 -0.92 2.95 4.29
N ILE A 23 -1.32 2.89 3.02
CA ILE A 23 -0.40 2.68 1.90
C ILE A 23 0.58 3.86 1.79
N ARG A 24 0.10 5.09 2.02
CA ARG A 24 0.97 6.27 2.02
C ARG A 24 2.01 6.23 3.15
N ALA A 25 1.64 5.76 4.33
CA ALA A 25 2.53 5.58 5.46
C ALA A 25 3.57 4.47 5.20
N LEU A 26 3.15 3.33 4.68
CA LEU A 26 4.06 2.25 4.28
C LEU A 26 5.11 2.74 3.26
N HIS A 27 4.68 3.53 2.25
CA HIS A 27 5.59 4.11 1.26
C HIS A 27 6.67 5.03 1.85
N ARG A 28 6.47 5.61 3.06
CA ARG A 28 7.51 6.43 3.72
C ARG A 28 8.73 5.62 4.14
N HIS A 29 8.56 4.31 4.31
CA HIS A 29 9.61 3.39 4.75
C HIS A 29 10.18 2.52 3.63
N MET A 30 9.68 2.69 2.39
CA MET A 30 10.07 1.89 1.24
C MET A 30 10.93 2.70 0.27
N PRO A 31 11.98 2.10 -0.33
CA PRO A 31 12.65 2.71 -1.46
C PRO A 31 11.72 2.68 -2.70
N LEU A 32 11.47 3.84 -3.30
CA LEU A 32 10.78 3.95 -4.59
C LEU A 32 11.81 3.76 -5.71
N ILE A 33 11.90 2.53 -6.20
CA ILE A 33 12.95 2.10 -7.13
C ILE A 33 12.60 2.52 -8.57
N SER A 34 11.31 2.58 -8.91
CA SER A 34 10.85 2.95 -10.25
C SER A 34 10.40 4.42 -10.34
N PRO A 35 10.75 5.15 -11.42
CA PRO A 35 10.18 6.47 -11.72
C PRO A 35 8.65 6.47 -11.74
N LEU A 36 8.03 5.36 -12.18
CA LEU A 36 6.57 5.21 -12.22
C LEU A 36 5.94 5.30 -10.83
N GLN A 37 6.56 4.68 -9.83
CA GLN A 37 6.08 4.73 -8.44
C GLN A 37 6.16 6.15 -7.87
N ARG A 38 7.24 6.88 -8.19
CA ARG A 38 7.38 8.28 -7.79
C ARG A 38 6.30 9.15 -8.43
N ASN A 39 6.01 8.94 -9.71
CA ASN A 39 4.95 9.67 -10.42
C ASN A 39 3.57 9.40 -9.79
N ILE A 40 3.27 8.14 -9.46
CA ILE A 40 2.03 7.77 -8.78
C ILE A 40 1.94 8.45 -7.41
N LEU A 41 3.01 8.40 -6.61
CA LEU A 41 3.03 9.04 -5.30
C LEU A 41 2.81 10.57 -5.40
N VAL A 42 3.43 11.22 -6.39
CA VAL A 42 3.25 12.66 -6.63
C VAL A 42 1.82 12.98 -7.07
N ALA A 43 1.25 12.22 -8.00
CA ALA A 43 -0.14 12.38 -8.43
C ALA A 43 -1.11 12.18 -7.26
N PHE A 44 -0.83 11.19 -6.41
CA PHE A 44 -1.59 10.92 -5.20
C PHE A 44 -1.52 12.07 -4.19
N ASP A 45 -0.31 12.56 -3.89
CA ASP A 45 -0.11 13.67 -2.96
C ASP A 45 -0.76 14.98 -3.47
N ARG A 46 -0.95 15.13 -4.80
CA ARG A 46 -1.70 16.22 -5.45
C ARG A 46 -3.21 16.03 -5.47
N ARG A 47 -3.71 14.85 -5.08
CA ARG A 47 -5.13 14.46 -5.16
C ARG A 47 -5.67 14.49 -6.59
N ASP A 48 -4.86 14.02 -7.54
CA ASP A 48 -5.30 13.88 -8.93
C ASP A 48 -6.54 12.99 -9.02
N SER A 49 -7.40 13.26 -10.02
CA SER A 49 -8.63 12.50 -10.19
C SER A 49 -8.36 11.04 -10.59
N PRO A 50 -9.27 10.08 -10.30
CA PRO A 50 -9.12 8.69 -10.74
C PRO A 50 -8.90 8.55 -12.26
N ASP A 51 -9.55 9.39 -13.07
CA ASP A 51 -9.38 9.39 -14.52
C ASP A 51 -7.96 9.81 -14.93
N SER A 52 -7.38 10.79 -14.22
CA SER A 52 -5.99 11.22 -14.42
C SER A 52 -4.98 10.15 -13.97
N MET A 53 -5.34 9.31 -12.99
CA MET A 53 -4.50 8.21 -12.51
C MET A 53 -4.63 6.92 -13.33
N ALA A 54 -5.69 6.76 -14.13
CA ALA A 54 -5.95 5.53 -14.88
C ALA A 54 -4.76 5.12 -15.80
N PRO A 55 -4.12 6.01 -16.57
CA PRO A 55 -2.96 5.64 -17.37
C PRO A 55 -1.77 5.16 -16.52
N LEU A 56 -1.52 5.81 -15.37
CA LEU A 56 -0.45 5.41 -14.46
C LEU A 56 -0.71 4.03 -13.84
N ARG A 57 -1.97 3.74 -13.49
CA ARG A 57 -2.40 2.44 -12.99
C ARG A 57 -2.20 1.34 -14.04
N ASP A 58 -2.54 1.60 -15.29
CA ASP A 58 -2.39 0.61 -16.36
C ASP A 58 -0.91 0.31 -16.64
N MET A 59 -0.05 1.33 -16.65
CA MET A 59 1.41 1.16 -16.71
C MET A 59 1.96 0.37 -15.52
N LEU A 60 1.40 0.58 -14.32
CA LEU A 60 1.81 -0.11 -13.11
C LEU A 60 1.45 -1.59 -13.18
N TRP A 61 0.26 -1.94 -13.66
CA TRP A 61 -0.14 -3.33 -13.87
C TRP A 61 0.74 -4.04 -14.90
N ALA A 62 1.06 -3.38 -16.01
CA ALA A 62 2.01 -3.93 -16.98
C ALA A 62 3.39 -4.18 -16.35
N SER A 63 3.87 -3.25 -15.52
CA SER A 63 5.15 -3.40 -14.81
C SER A 63 5.13 -4.54 -13.80
N ILE A 64 4.03 -4.77 -13.08
CA ILE A 64 3.90 -5.89 -12.13
C ILE A 64 4.08 -7.23 -12.86
N GLN A 65 3.44 -7.38 -14.03
CA GLN A 65 3.46 -8.62 -14.80
C GLN A 65 4.86 -8.95 -15.37
N SER A 66 5.73 -7.95 -15.53
CA SER A 66 7.09 -8.13 -16.06
C SER A 66 8.17 -8.35 -15.00
N GLN A 67 7.83 -8.33 -13.70
CA GLN A 67 8.79 -8.37 -12.58
C GLN A 67 8.73 -9.72 -11.86
N SER A 68 9.82 -10.11 -11.19
CA SER A 68 9.81 -11.32 -10.36
C SER A 68 8.88 -11.14 -9.14
N PRO A 69 8.32 -12.22 -8.55
CA PRO A 69 7.38 -12.10 -7.43
C PRO A 69 7.89 -11.25 -6.27
N ASN A 70 9.19 -11.33 -5.97
CA ASN A 70 9.83 -10.58 -4.87
C ASN A 70 9.90 -9.06 -5.12
N GLU A 71 9.77 -8.63 -6.37
CA GLU A 71 9.84 -7.22 -6.79
C GLU A 71 8.43 -6.61 -6.95
N GLN A 72 7.38 -7.44 -6.94
CA GLN A 72 6.01 -6.99 -7.18
C GLN A 72 5.37 -6.30 -5.96
N GLY A 73 5.81 -6.56 -4.73
CA GLY A 73 5.16 -6.06 -3.52
C GLY A 73 5.03 -4.53 -3.48
N CYS A 74 6.10 -3.79 -3.76
CA CYS A 74 6.09 -2.32 -3.78
C CYS A 74 5.19 -1.76 -4.92
N LEU A 75 5.15 -2.45 -6.06
CA LEU A 75 4.28 -2.07 -7.18
C LEU A 75 2.81 -2.35 -6.84
N ARG A 76 2.47 -3.50 -6.26
CA ARG A 76 1.11 -3.84 -5.81
C ARG A 76 0.59 -2.85 -4.77
N LEU A 77 1.44 -2.44 -3.82
CA LEU A 77 1.09 -1.37 -2.88
C LEU A 77 0.77 -0.05 -3.60
N SER A 78 1.60 0.32 -4.59
CA SER A 78 1.39 1.54 -5.38
C SER A 78 0.04 1.54 -6.13
N VAL A 79 -0.53 0.37 -6.45
CA VAL A 79 -1.87 0.28 -7.08
C VAL A 79 -2.93 0.85 -6.16
N GLY A 80 -2.82 0.64 -4.85
CA GLY A 80 -3.81 1.14 -3.89
C GLY A 80 -3.85 2.67 -3.79
N LEU A 81 -2.78 3.37 -4.18
CA LEU A 81 -2.79 4.84 -4.31
C LEU A 81 -3.56 5.33 -5.54
N THR A 82 -3.77 4.49 -6.54
CA THR A 82 -4.45 4.85 -7.80
C THR A 82 -5.97 4.63 -7.76
N ARG A 83 -6.48 4.08 -6.67
CA ARG A 83 -7.90 3.76 -6.45
C ARG A 83 -8.49 4.72 -5.42
N GLY A 84 -9.81 4.65 -5.19
CA GLY A 84 -10.45 5.41 -4.12
C GLY A 84 -9.99 4.96 -2.73
N ASP A 85 -10.16 5.85 -1.75
CA ASP A 85 -9.90 5.52 -0.34
C ASP A 85 -11.01 4.59 0.18
N GLU A 86 -10.66 3.37 0.52
CA GLU A 86 -11.60 2.31 0.90
C GLU A 86 -11.27 1.79 2.31
N PRO A 87 -12.25 1.32 3.10
CA PRO A 87 -11.98 0.61 4.35
C PRO A 87 -11.12 -0.64 4.10
N ILE A 88 -10.14 -0.89 4.96
CA ILE A 88 -9.35 -2.11 4.93
C ILE A 88 -10.04 -3.15 5.82
N ASN A 89 -10.43 -4.28 5.22
CA ASN A 89 -10.88 -5.47 5.94
C ASN A 89 -9.69 -6.41 6.25
N ALA A 90 -9.92 -7.45 7.05
CA ALA A 90 -8.91 -8.45 7.40
C ALA A 90 -8.20 -9.04 6.17
N TYR A 91 -8.96 -9.44 5.16
CA TYR A 91 -8.41 -10.00 3.93
C TYR A 91 -7.44 -9.04 3.22
N LEU A 92 -7.81 -7.77 3.05
CA LEU A 92 -6.93 -6.78 2.45
C LEU A 92 -5.72 -6.47 3.35
N ALA A 93 -5.91 -6.46 4.67
CA ALA A 93 -4.83 -6.26 5.63
C ALA A 93 -3.73 -7.33 5.50
N GLU A 94 -4.11 -8.61 5.35
CA GLU A 94 -3.16 -9.70 5.12
C GLU A 94 -2.23 -9.43 3.93
N PHE A 95 -2.77 -9.00 2.78
CA PHE A 95 -1.95 -8.66 1.61
C PHE A 95 -1.04 -7.47 1.85
N LEU A 96 -1.55 -6.39 2.46
CA LEU A 96 -0.76 -5.19 2.72
C LEU A 96 0.40 -5.48 3.68
N ILE A 97 0.15 -6.27 4.73
CA ILE A 97 1.17 -6.73 5.69
C ILE A 97 2.22 -7.58 4.96
N GLN A 98 1.78 -8.56 4.17
CA GLN A 98 2.68 -9.43 3.41
C GLN A 98 3.55 -8.64 2.44
N TRP A 99 2.97 -7.73 1.66
CA TRP A 99 3.73 -6.89 0.73
C TRP A 99 4.70 -5.96 1.45
N ALA A 100 4.33 -5.42 2.62
CA ALA A 100 5.22 -4.62 3.43
C ALA A 100 6.44 -5.42 3.93
N ARG A 101 6.23 -6.67 4.37
CA ARG A 101 7.31 -7.58 4.78
C ARG A 101 8.22 -7.97 3.63
N GLU A 102 7.67 -8.18 2.43
CA GLU A 102 8.46 -8.42 1.21
C GLU A 102 9.40 -7.25 0.93
N GLN A 103 8.96 -6.02 1.23
CA GLN A 103 9.79 -4.80 1.17
C GLN A 103 10.65 -4.56 2.42
N LYS A 104 10.78 -5.57 3.29
CA LYS A 104 11.62 -5.56 4.49
C LYS A 104 11.25 -4.49 5.53
N LEU A 105 9.99 -4.05 5.55
CA LEU A 105 9.52 -3.20 6.65
C LEU A 105 9.53 -3.99 7.96
N THR A 106 9.86 -3.30 9.03
CA THR A 106 9.77 -3.85 10.39
C THR A 106 8.30 -3.95 10.82
N GLU A 107 7.99 -4.93 11.67
CA GLU A 107 6.65 -5.08 12.27
C GLU A 107 6.14 -3.77 12.88
N ARG A 108 7.04 -3.00 13.51
CA ARG A 108 6.68 -1.72 14.11
C ARG A 108 6.22 -0.69 13.07
N GLN A 109 6.91 -0.58 11.94
CA GLN A 109 6.52 0.34 10.85
C GLN A 109 5.17 -0.06 10.24
N ILE A 110 4.89 -1.36 10.13
CA ILE A 110 3.61 -1.86 9.62
C ILE A 110 2.48 -1.51 10.61
N ILE A 111 2.67 -1.82 11.89
CA ILE A 111 1.70 -1.48 12.95
C ILE A 111 1.43 0.02 12.99
N ASP A 112 2.47 0.85 13.00
CA ASP A 112 2.32 2.30 13.07
C ASP A 112 1.57 2.85 11.85
N ALA A 113 1.79 2.29 10.64
CA ALA A 113 1.05 2.66 9.45
C ALA A 113 -0.46 2.39 9.57
N PHE A 114 -0.86 1.24 10.14
CA PHE A 114 -2.27 0.89 10.33
C PHE A 114 -2.94 1.67 11.47
N HIS A 115 -2.19 2.05 12.49
CA HIS A 115 -2.68 2.89 13.59
C HIS A 115 -2.61 4.40 13.30
N GLY A 116 -2.08 4.81 12.14
CA GLY A 116 -1.98 6.21 11.73
C GLY A 116 -0.97 7.03 12.54
N LYS A 117 0.12 6.40 12.96
CA LYS A 117 1.19 7.02 13.77
C LYS A 117 2.35 7.55 12.93
#